data_AF-A0A5C6D8R9-F1
#
_entry.id   AF-A0A5C6D8R9-F1
#
_cell.length_a   1.000
_cell.length_b   1.000
_cell.length_c   1.000
_cell.angle_alpha   90.00
_cell.angle_beta   90.00
_cell.angle_gamma   90.00
#
_symmetry.space_group_name_H-M   'P 1'
#
loop_
_entity.id
_entity.type
_entity.pdbx_description
1 polymer ?
#
loop_
_entity_poly.entity_id
_entity_poly.type
_entity_poly.pdbx_seq_one_letter_code
_entity_poly.pdbx_strand_id
1 'polypeptide(L)' 'MSKCLQIYYNEERDENIKEMIQELRKAKDSPYYRRRSDSEVALMVLSRALKSEVKKLNGSGRK' A
#
# COMPACT_ATOMS: atom_id res chain seq x y z
N MET A 1 -9.03 -9.22 11.25
CA MET A 1 -8.26 -9.32 10.00
C MET A 1 -7.56 -10.66 9.98
N SER A 2 -7.79 -11.47 8.95
CA SER A 2 -7.36 -12.86 8.88
C SER A 2 -5.84 -12.99 8.91
N LYS A 3 -5.32 -13.93 9.72
CA LYS A 3 -3.90 -14.19 10.03
C LYS A 3 -2.97 -14.39 8.82
N CYS A 4 -3.52 -14.49 7.61
CA CYS A 4 -2.78 -14.84 6.39
C CYS A 4 -1.82 -13.73 5.92
N LEU A 5 -2.15 -12.45 6.11
CA LEU A 5 -1.28 -11.34 5.71
C LEU A 5 -0.06 -11.14 6.63
N GLN A 6 -0.15 -11.58 7.89
CA GLN A 6 0.94 -11.44 8.86
C GLN A 6 2.12 -12.38 8.59
N ILE A 7 1.92 -13.49 7.86
CA ILE A 7 2.97 -14.50 7.67
C ILE A 7 4.11 -13.99 6.77
N TYR A 8 3.82 -13.04 5.87
CA TYR A 8 4.79 -12.55 4.88
C TYR A 8 5.19 -11.10 5.05
N TYR A 9 4.43 -10.34 5.84
CA TYR A 9 4.75 -8.96 6.17
C TYR A 9 5.79 -8.93 7.28
N ASN A 10 6.97 -8.41 6.96
CA ASN A 10 8.06 -8.25 7.92
C ASN A 10 8.30 -6.75 8.11
N GLU A 11 7.98 -6.24 9.30
CA GLU A 11 8.11 -4.81 9.63
C GLU A 11 9.54 -4.29 9.51
N GLU A 12 10.57 -5.11 9.77
CA GLU A 12 11.98 -4.71 9.60
C GLU A 12 12.35 -4.54 8.13
N ARG A 13 11.77 -5.35 7.24
CA ARG A 13 12.06 -5.31 5.79
C ARG A 13 11.16 -4.32 5.05
N ASP A 14 9.89 -4.31 5.41
CA ASP A 14 8.79 -3.66 4.67
C ASP A 14 8.37 -2.33 5.32
N GLU A 15 9.04 -1.94 6.41
CA GLU A 15 8.74 -0.79 7.28
C GLU A 15 7.34 -0.87 7.91
N ASN A 16 7.06 -0.04 8.93
CA ASN A 16 5.77 -0.05 9.61
C ASN A 16 4.68 0.60 8.75
N ILE A 17 3.82 -0.23 8.16
CA ILE A 17 2.72 0.18 7.26
C ILE A 17 1.77 1.15 7.96
N LYS A 18 1.55 0.97 9.26
CA LYS A 18 0.64 1.83 10.03
C LYS A 18 1.24 3.22 10.21
N GLU A 19 2.53 3.31 10.51
CA GLU A 19 3.24 4.59 10.60
C GLU A 19 3.28 5.31 9.25
N MET A 20 3.64 4.60 8.17
CA MET A 20 3.63 5.16 6.82
C MET A 20 2.25 5.71 6.41
N ILE A 21 1.15 5.00 6.74
CA ILE A 21 -0.21 5.52 6.48
C ILE A 21 -0.50 6.77 7.30
N GLN A 22 -0.05 6.84 8.56
CA GLN A 22 -0.22 8.02 9.38
C GLN A 22 0.56 9.22 8.85
N GLU A 23 1.78 9.01 8.35
CA GLU A 23 2.56 10.06 7.70
C GLU A 23 1.85 10.60 6.46
N LEU A 24 1.33 9.70 5.60
CA LEU A 24 0.53 10.10 4.44
C LEU A 24 -0.70 10.93 4.81
N ARG A 25 -1.36 10.63 5.94
CA ARG A 25 -2.52 11.40 6.43
C ARG A 25 -2.13 12.75 7.04
N LYS A 26 -0.93 12.86 7.63
CA LYS A 26 -0.40 14.09 8.25
C LYS A 26 0.26 15.03 7.24
N ALA A 27 0.63 14.54 6.06
CA ALA A 27 1.21 15.34 4.99
C ALA A 27 0.31 16.55 4.66
N LYS A 28 0.82 17.76 4.92
CA LYS A 28 0.06 19.02 4.79
C LYS A 28 -0.45 19.26 3.37
N ASP A 29 0.27 18.75 2.37
CA ASP A 29 0.00 19.00 0.96
C ASP A 29 -0.86 17.91 0.30
N SER A 30 -1.35 16.93 1.08
CA SER A 30 -2.24 15.89 0.56
C SER A 30 -3.60 15.89 1.27
N PRO A 31 -4.50 16.84 0.94
CA PRO A 31 -5.90 16.76 1.35
C PRO A 31 -6.56 15.44 0.89
N TYR A 32 -5.96 14.80 -0.11
CA TYR A 32 -6.38 13.54 -0.71
C TYR A 32 -6.32 12.34 0.26
N TYR A 33 -5.30 12.26 1.13
CA TYR A 33 -5.19 11.20 2.15
C TYR A 33 -5.80 11.61 3.50
N ARG A 34 -5.72 12.90 3.85
CA ARG A 34 -6.13 13.42 5.16
C ARG A 34 -7.59 13.14 5.54
N ARG A 35 -8.50 13.14 4.57
CA ARG A 35 -9.95 12.95 4.79
C ARG A 35 -10.40 11.48 4.82
N ARG A 36 -9.47 10.54 4.70
CA ARG A 36 -9.76 9.11 4.58
C ARG A 36 -9.32 8.35 5.82
N SER A 37 -9.96 7.21 6.05
CA SER A 37 -9.55 6.21 7.04
C SER A 37 -8.29 5.49 6.60
N ASP A 38 -7.57 4.87 7.55
CA ASP A 38 -6.34 4.15 7.27
C ASP A 38 -6.56 3.01 6.27
N SER A 39 -7.69 2.29 6.39
CA SER A 39 -8.07 1.21 5.47
C SER A 39 -8.29 1.71 4.04
N GLU A 40 -8.90 2.87 3.86
CA GLU A 40 -9.09 3.48 2.53
C GLU A 40 -7.76 3.90 1.92
N VAL A 41 -6.87 4.51 2.72
CA VAL A 41 -5.52 4.87 2.26
C VAL A 41 -4.75 3.63 1.83
N ALA A 42 -4.78 2.56 2.63
CA ALA A 42 -4.16 1.28 2.29
C ALA A 42 -4.70 0.71 0.98
N LEU A 43 -6.03 0.63 0.81
CA LEU A 43 -6.68 0.16 -0.42
C LEU A 43 -6.25 0.95 -1.66
N MET A 44 -6.13 2.28 -1.54
CA MET A 44 -5.75 3.15 -2.64
C MET A 44 -4.29 2.96 -3.06
N VAL A 45 -3.39 2.87 -2.09
CA VAL A 45 -1.96 2.64 -2.36
C VAL A 45 -1.75 1.23 -2.92
N LEU A 46 -2.32 0.22 -2.27
CA LEU A 46 -2.23 -1.18 -2.68
C LEU A 46 -2.82 -1.41 -4.07
N SER A 47 -3.98 -0.85 -4.39
CA SER A 47 -4.59 -1.03 -5.72
C SER A 47 -3.71 -0.47 -6.86
N ARG A 48 -3.03 0.65 -6.63
CA ARG A 48 -2.07 1.23 -7.59
C ARG A 48 -0.83 0.35 -7.73
N ALA A 49 -0.26 -0.09 -6.62
CA ALA A 49 0.92 -0.96 -6.60
C ALA A 49 0.63 -2.32 -7.26
N LEU A 50 -0.48 -2.96 -6.87
CA LEU A 50 -0.94 -4.23 -7.45
C LEU A 50 -1.17 -4.12 -8.96
N LYS A 51 -1.75 -3.03 -9.46
CA LYS A 51 -1.89 -2.81 -10.90
C LYS A 51 -0.53 -2.81 -11.62
N SER A 52 0.50 -2.25 -11.00
CA SER A 52 1.86 -2.27 -11.54
C SER A 52 2.46 -3.68 -11.52
N GLU A 53 2.33 -4.40 -10.41
CA GLU A 53 2.85 -5.78 -10.29
C GLU A 53 2.15 -6.74 -11.26
N VAL A 54 0.83 -6.66 -11.39
CA VAL A 54 0.07 -7.44 -12.37
C VAL A 54 0.53 -7.11 -13.81
N LYS A 55 0.81 -5.83 -14.11
CA LYS A 55 1.36 -5.44 -15.41
C LYS A 55 2.76 -5.99 -15.66
N LYS A 56 3.62 -6.06 -14.63
CA LYS A 56 4.95 -6.67 -14.77
C LYS A 56 4.82 -8.13 -15.15
N LEU A 57 3.96 -8.87 -14.44
CA LEU A 57 3.72 -10.31 -14.70
C LEU A 57 3.06 -10.56 -16.06
N ASN A 58 2.11 -9.72 -16.46
CA ASN A 58 1.41 -9.86 -17.75
C ASN A 58 2.18 -9.23 -18.93
N GLY A 59 3.20 -8.41 -18.64
CA GLY A 59 4.01 -7.68 -19.62
C GLY A 59 5.32 -8.39 -19.99
N SER A 60 5.80 -9.32 -19.16
CA SER A 60 7.00 -10.14 -19.42
C SER A 60 6.74 -11.38 -20.30
N GLY A 61 5.70 -11.33 -21.14
CA GLY A 61 5.41 -12.32 -22.19
C GLY A 61 5.55 -11.81 -23.62
N ARG A 62 6.08 -10.60 -23.86
CA ARG A 62 6.39 -10.10 -25.21
C ARG A 62 7.64 -9.23 -25.24
N LYS A 63 8.81 -9.87 -25.27
CA LYS A 63 9.84 -9.78 -26.32
C LYS A 63 11.08 -10.54 -25.87
#